data_AF-A0A2N2GIJ8-F1
#
_entry.id   AF-A0A2N2GIJ8-F1
#
_cell.length_a   1.000
_cell.length_b   1.000
_cell.length_c   1.000
_cell.angle_alpha   90.00
_cell.angle_beta   90.00
_cell.angle_gamma   90.00
#
_symmetry.space_group_name_H-M   'P 1'
#
loop_
_entity.id
_entity.type
_entity.pdbx_description
1 polymer ?
#
loop_
_entity_poly.entity_id
_entity_poly.type
_entity_poly.pdbx_seq_one_letter_code
_entity_poly.pdbx_strand_id
1 'polypeptide(L)'
;MTRDIAIFEEIKNIKGVKSDWKKFGITMGIILALIGSYLLWKKNNYFEYLFFIAAAFLISGLMLPVVLKPVYKAWMALAVVMGFIMTKVIMAFIFFLIVTPIGLIARLTGKKFLDMKLDKTAKSYWMPRAKTQMVKSDYERQF
;
A
#
# COMPACT_ATOMS: atom_id res chain seq x y z
N MET A 1 4.63 14.78 7.84
CA MET A 1 3.80 15.97 8.11
C MET A 1 2.79 16.24 7.00
N THR A 2 3.18 16.44 5.75
CA THR A 2 2.23 16.68 4.63
C THR A 2 1.35 15.48 4.27
N ARG A 3 1.86 14.24 4.37
CA ARG A 3 1.09 13.03 4.01
C ARG A 3 0.08 12.58 5.06
N ASP A 4 0.36 12.84 6.34
CA ASP A 4 -0.57 12.49 7.43
C ASP A 4 -1.84 13.35 7.33
N ILE A 5 -1.68 14.63 6.97
CA ILE A 5 -2.79 15.56 6.71
C ILE A 5 -3.63 15.10 5.52
N ALA A 6 -3.00 14.61 4.44
CA ALA A 6 -3.72 14.10 3.27
C ALA A 6 -4.63 12.91 3.58
N ILE A 7 -4.22 12.01 4.48
CA ILE A 7 -5.04 10.86 4.90
C ILE A 7 -6.27 11.31 5.68
N PHE A 8 -6.10 12.26 6.61
CA PHE A 8 -7.24 12.81 7.35
C PHE A 8 -8.21 13.57 6.43
N GLU A 9 -7.69 14.25 5.39
CA GLU A 9 -8.53 14.87 4.37
C GLU A 9 -9.27 13.83 3.51
N GLU A 10 -8.63 12.75 3.08
CA GLU A 10 -9.29 11.64 2.39
C GLU A 10 -10.42 11.07 3.24
N ILE A 11 -10.17 10.75 4.52
CA ILE A 11 -11.16 10.22 5.46
C ILE A 11 -12.33 11.21 5.66
N LYS A 12 -12.04 12.51 5.71
CA LYS A 12 -13.05 13.57 5.86
C LYS A 12 -13.87 13.76 4.57
N ASN A 13 -13.25 13.56 3.40
CA ASN A 13 -13.88 13.65 2.09
C ASN A 13 -14.53 12.36 1.59
N ILE A 14 -14.60 11.30 2.41
CA ILE A 14 -15.42 10.10 2.12
C ILE A 14 -16.91 10.52 2.10
N LYS A 15 -17.34 11.11 0.99
CA LYS A 15 -18.74 11.38 0.67
C LYS A 15 -19.32 10.11 0.04
N GLY A 16 -19.66 9.15 0.89
CA GLY A 16 -20.40 7.97 0.43
C GLY A 16 -21.75 8.40 -0.14
N VAL A 17 -22.00 8.11 -1.41
CA VAL A 17 -23.32 8.27 -2.01
C VAL A 17 -24.26 7.26 -1.35
N LYS A 18 -25.55 7.57 -1.19
CA LYS A 18 -26.52 6.62 -0.57
C LYS A 18 -26.52 5.23 -1.23
N SER A 19 -26.11 5.13 -2.51
CA SER A 19 -25.91 3.88 -3.23
C SER A 19 -24.75 3.03 -2.71
N ASP A 20 -23.69 3.66 -2.21
CA ASP A 20 -22.46 2.98 -1.78
C ASP A 20 -22.69 2.24 -0.47
N TRP A 21 -23.52 2.80 0.41
CA TRP A 21 -23.91 2.15 1.67
C TRP A 21 -24.73 0.88 1.39
N LYS A 22 -25.63 0.92 0.41
CA LYS A 22 -26.41 -0.26 -0.01
C LYS A 22 -25.51 -1.33 -0.62
N LYS A 23 -24.61 -0.95 -1.54
CA LYS A 23 -23.64 -1.87 -2.15
C LYS A 23 -22.77 -2.54 -1.10
N PHE A 24 -22.26 -1.79 -0.14
CA PHE A 24 -21.47 -2.32 0.98
C PHE A 24 -22.24 -3.37 1.78
N GLY A 25 -23.47 -3.06 2.21
CA GLY A 25 -24.32 -4.00 2.94
C GLY A 25 -24.60 -5.29 2.17
N ILE A 26 -24.91 -5.18 0.87
CA ILE A 26 -25.14 -6.33 -0.01
C ILE A 26 -23.86 -7.16 -0.17
N THR A 27 -22.72 -6.54 -0.47
CA THR A 27 -21.45 -7.26 -0.65
C THR A 27 -21.03 -7.99 0.63
N MET A 28 -21.16 -7.33 1.79
CA MET A 28 -20.79 -7.94 3.07
C MET A 28 -21.75 -9.06 3.45
N GLY A 29 -23.05 -8.89 3.18
CA GLY A 29 -24.06 -9.92 3.35
C GLY A 29 -23.81 -11.16 2.49
N ILE A 30 -23.44 -10.98 1.22
CA ILE A 30 -23.09 -12.09 0.32
C ILE A 30 -21.84 -12.81 0.82
N ILE A 31 -20.78 -12.08 1.20
CA ILE A 31 -19.55 -12.69 1.72
C ILE A 31 -19.83 -13.49 3.00
N LEU A 32 -20.58 -12.92 3.94
CA LEU A 32 -20.96 -13.61 5.18
C LEU A 32 -21.84 -14.84 4.90
N ALA A 33 -22.75 -14.77 3.92
CA ALA A 33 -23.57 -15.90 3.51
C ALA A 33 -22.74 -17.03 2.88
N LEU A 34 -21.74 -16.69 2.05
CA LEU A 34 -20.80 -17.66 1.48
C LEU A 34 -19.95 -18.33 2.56
N ILE A 35 -19.40 -17.54 3.50
CA ILE A 35 -18.62 -18.06 4.63
C ILE A 35 -19.50 -18.94 5.53
N GLY A 36 -20.74 -18.52 5.80
CA GLY A 36 -21.72 -19.33 6.50
C GLY A 36 -21.98 -20.65 5.79
N SER A 37 -22.22 -20.62 4.48
CA SER A 37 -22.48 -21.82 3.67
C SER A 37 -21.30 -22.79 3.69
N TYR A 38 -20.07 -22.26 3.66
CA TYR A 38 -18.85 -23.05 3.82
C TYR A 38 -18.73 -23.67 5.22
N LEU A 39 -19.12 -22.92 6.26
CA LEU A 39 -19.09 -23.41 7.65
C LEU A 39 -20.17 -24.46 7.93
N LEU A 40 -21.31 -24.39 7.25
CA LEU A 40 -22.37 -25.41 7.21
C LEU A 40 -21.84 -26.76 6.74
N TRP A 41 -21.07 -26.77 5.65
CA TRP A 41 -20.41 -27.99 5.16
C TRP A 41 -19.41 -28.57 6.16
N LYS A 42 -18.86 -27.75 7.05
CA LYS A 42 -17.94 -28.18 8.12
C LYS A 42 -18.65 -28.63 9.40
N LYS A 43 -20.00 -28.61 9.46
CA LYS A 43 -20.82 -29.03 10.64
C LYS A 43 -20.39 -28.40 11.96
N ASN A 44 -19.92 -27.15 11.93
CA ASN A 44 -19.43 -26.45 13.11
C ASN A 44 -20.57 -25.62 13.76
N ASN A 45 -20.78 -25.75 15.08
CA ASN A 45 -21.90 -25.13 15.82
C ASN A 45 -21.93 -23.59 15.81
N TYR A 46 -20.87 -22.93 15.31
CA TYR A 46 -20.82 -21.47 15.21
C TYR A 46 -21.55 -20.91 13.97
N PHE A 47 -22.13 -21.78 13.15
CA PHE A 47 -22.84 -21.40 11.93
C PHE A 47 -24.07 -20.52 12.20
N GLU A 48 -24.83 -20.80 13.26
CA GLU A 48 -26.08 -20.09 13.58
C GLU A 48 -25.85 -18.60 13.86
N TYR A 49 -24.82 -18.27 14.65
CA TYR A 49 -24.44 -16.89 14.95
C TYR A 49 -24.00 -16.13 13.69
N LEU A 50 -23.23 -16.79 12.82
CA LEU A 50 -22.74 -16.18 11.59
C LEU A 50 -23.87 -15.92 10.60
N PHE A 51 -24.86 -16.83 10.51
CA PHE A 51 -26.03 -16.66 9.67
C PHE A 51 -26.97 -15.57 10.20
N PHE A 52 -27.13 -15.45 11.52
CA PHE A 52 -27.86 -14.35 12.15
C PHE A 52 -27.21 -12.99 11.83
N ILE A 53 -25.88 -12.92 11.91
CA ILE A 53 -25.11 -11.71 11.56
C ILE A 53 -25.21 -11.41 10.06
N ALA A 54 -25.17 -12.42 9.20
CA ALA A 54 -25.37 -12.26 7.75
C ALA A 54 -26.78 -11.74 7.42
N ALA A 55 -27.81 -12.32 8.04
CA ALA A 55 -29.20 -11.89 7.88
C ALA A 55 -29.42 -10.47 8.40
N ALA A 56 -28.85 -10.13 9.57
CA ALA A 56 -28.89 -8.78 10.11
C ALA A 56 -28.22 -7.76 9.17
N PHE A 57 -27.08 -8.11 8.56
CA PHE A 57 -26.41 -7.25 7.58
C PHE A 57 -27.21 -7.09 6.27
N LEU A 58 -27.81 -8.17 5.76
CA LEU A 58 -28.65 -8.14 4.56
C LEU A 58 -29.93 -7.32 4.77
N ILE A 59 -30.62 -7.54 5.90
CA ILE A 59 -31.84 -6.82 6.26
C ILE A 59 -31.53 -5.34 6.52
N SER A 60 -30.43 -5.05 7.22
CA SER A 60 -29.99 -3.67 7.47
C SER A 60 -29.57 -2.95 6.17
N GLY A 61 -28.94 -3.68 5.23
CA GLY A 61 -28.62 -3.19 3.89
C GLY A 61 -29.84 -2.87 3.03
N LEU A 62 -30.96 -3.58 3.24
CA LEU A 62 -32.21 -3.40 2.49
C LEU A 62 -33.17 -2.38 3.14
N MET A 63 -33.37 -2.43 4.46
CA MET A 63 -34.42 -1.69 5.16
C MET A 63 -33.96 -0.40 5.85
N LEU A 64 -32.73 -0.31 6.38
CA LEU A 64 -32.27 0.87 7.13
C LEU A 64 -30.82 1.29 6.75
N PRO A 65 -30.62 1.98 5.60
CA PRO A 65 -29.31 2.50 5.20
C PRO A 65 -28.76 3.58 6.14
N VAL A 66 -29.58 4.10 7.08
CA VAL A 66 -29.18 5.13 8.05
C VAL A 66 -28.22 4.57 9.11
N VAL A 67 -28.42 3.32 9.55
CA VAL A 67 -27.56 2.66 10.54
C VAL A 67 -26.25 2.17 9.91
N LEU A 68 -26.26 1.88 8.60
CA LEU A 68 -25.05 1.51 7.86
C LEU A 68 -24.07 2.66 7.64
N LYS A 69 -24.52 3.91 7.75
CA LYS A 69 -23.68 5.11 7.52
C LYS A 69 -22.46 5.19 8.46
N PRO A 70 -22.59 5.10 9.80
CA PRO A 70 -21.43 5.12 10.70
C PRO A 70 -20.53 3.89 10.52
N VAL A 71 -21.11 2.71 10.29
CA VAL A 71 -20.35 1.46 10.08
C VAL A 71 -19.52 1.54 8.79
N TYR A 72 -20.13 1.98 7.69
CA TYR A 72 -19.44 2.21 6.42
C TYR A 72 -18.31 3.22 6.59
N LYS A 73 -18.54 4.32 7.30
CA LYS A 73 -17.51 5.35 7.52
C LYS A 73 -16.34 4.80 8.35
N ALA A 74 -16.62 4.03 9.39
CA ALA A 74 -15.57 3.38 10.21
C ALA A 74 -14.79 2.34 9.39
N TRP A 75 -15.49 1.53 8.59
CA TRP A 75 -14.86 0.55 7.71
C TRP A 75 -13.98 1.19 6.65
N MET A 76 -14.46 2.26 6.01
CA MET A 76 -13.68 2.98 5.02
C MET A 76 -12.46 3.69 5.64
N ALA A 77 -12.60 4.22 6.86
CA ALA A 77 -11.45 4.76 7.59
C ALA A 77 -10.38 3.68 7.84
N LEU A 78 -10.79 2.47 8.25
CA LEU A 78 -9.87 1.33 8.35
C LEU A 78 -9.24 0.97 7.00
N ALA A 79 -10.02 0.97 5.91
CA ALA A 79 -9.52 0.67 4.58
C ALA A 79 -8.43 1.68 4.14
N VAL A 80 -8.60 2.97 4.43
CA VAL A 80 -7.60 4.01 4.16
C VAL A 80 -6.32 3.77 4.97
N VAL A 81 -6.45 3.48 6.27
CA VAL A 81 -5.28 3.18 7.13
C VAL A 81 -4.56 1.93 6.64
N MET A 82 -5.29 0.88 6.25
CA MET A 82 -4.72 -0.32 5.65
C MET A 82 -3.99 0.00 4.35
N GLY A 83 -4.57 0.80 3.45
CA GLY A 83 -3.93 1.22 2.20
C GLY A 83 -2.59 1.93 2.43
N PHE A 84 -2.54 2.79 3.45
CA PHE A 84 -1.31 3.46 3.87
C PHE A 84 -0.24 2.49 4.36
N ILE A 85 -0.62 1.53 5.22
CA ILE A 85 0.30 0.50 5.72
C ILE A 85 0.79 -0.37 4.56
N MET A 86 -0.12 -0.81 3.69
CA MET A 86 0.20 -1.69 2.55
C MET A 86 1.22 -1.05 1.61
N THR A 87 1.11 0.25 1.33
CA THR A 87 2.09 0.94 0.48
C THR A 87 3.49 0.90 1.09
N LYS A 88 3.61 1.09 2.41
CA LYS A 88 4.88 0.97 3.13
C LYS A 88 5.42 -0.45 3.13
N VAL A 89 4.54 -1.42 3.34
CA VAL A 89 4.88 -2.84 3.32
C VAL A 89 5.41 -3.24 1.94
N ILE A 90 4.71 -2.87 0.86
CA ILE A 90 5.16 -3.14 -0.51
C ILE A 90 6.53 -2.51 -0.77
N MET A 91 6.72 -1.25 -0.39
CA MET A 91 8.02 -0.58 -0.54
C MET A 91 9.13 -1.27 0.26
N ALA A 92 8.85 -1.68 1.50
CA ALA A 92 9.80 -2.44 2.31
C ALA A 92 10.13 -3.78 1.66
N PHE A 93 9.12 -4.52 1.18
CA PHE A 93 9.33 -5.79 0.48
C PHE A 93 10.20 -5.62 -0.76
N ILE A 94 9.92 -4.64 -1.61
CA ILE A 94 10.75 -4.33 -2.79
C ILE A 94 12.20 -4.03 -2.36
N PHE A 95 12.37 -3.22 -1.32
CA PHE A 95 13.69 -2.87 -0.83
C PHE A 95 14.45 -4.10 -0.30
N PHE A 96 13.81 -4.95 0.49
CA PHE A 96 14.46 -6.12 1.10
C PHE A 96 14.65 -7.29 0.13
N LEU A 97 13.72 -7.52 -0.80
CA LEU A 97 13.79 -8.65 -1.74
C LEU A 97 14.53 -8.32 -3.04
N ILE A 98 14.58 -7.06 -3.45
CA ILE A 98 15.20 -6.67 -4.73
C ILE A 98 16.44 -5.83 -4.47
N VAL A 99 16.27 -4.66 -3.86
CA VAL A 99 17.37 -3.68 -3.73
C VAL A 99 18.50 -4.21 -2.85
N THR A 100 18.15 -4.79 -1.70
CA THR A 100 19.10 -5.31 -0.71
C THR A 100 19.97 -6.45 -1.27
N PRO A 101 19.42 -7.51 -1.88
CA PRO A 101 20.24 -8.57 -2.46
C PRO A 101 21.06 -8.08 -3.64
N ILE A 102 20.57 -7.16 -4.48
CA ILE A 102 21.37 -6.56 -5.55
C ILE A 102 22.59 -5.84 -4.97
N GLY A 103 22.41 -5.05 -3.92
CA GLY A 103 23.51 -4.37 -3.23
C GLY A 103 24.47 -5.35 -2.54
N LEU A 104 23.94 -6.42 -1.94
CA LEU A 104 24.74 -7.47 -1.31
C LEU A 104 25.59 -8.21 -2.35
N ILE A 105 25.00 -8.61 -3.48
CA ILE A 105 25.70 -9.27 -4.59
C ILE A 105 26.77 -8.33 -5.13
N ALA A 106 26.46 -7.06 -5.41
CA ALA A 106 27.45 -6.10 -5.87
C ALA A 106 28.64 -5.95 -4.90
N ARG A 107 28.36 -5.96 -3.58
CA ARG A 107 29.38 -5.93 -2.53
C ARG A 107 30.24 -7.20 -2.51
N LEU A 108 29.63 -8.37 -2.68
CA LEU A 108 30.33 -9.67 -2.74
C LEU A 108 31.17 -9.82 -4.01
N THR A 109 30.69 -9.35 -5.17
CA THR A 109 31.43 -9.33 -6.44
C THR A 109 32.52 -8.25 -6.47
N GLY A 110 32.68 -7.47 -5.41
CA GLY A 110 33.69 -6.41 -5.32
C GLY A 110 33.43 -5.22 -6.25
N LYS A 111 32.25 -5.15 -6.89
CA LYS A 111 31.85 -4.01 -7.71
C LYS A 111 31.55 -2.82 -6.81
N LYS A 112 32.52 -1.93 -6.69
CA LYS A 112 32.32 -0.62 -6.07
C LYS A 112 31.82 0.36 -7.13
N PHE A 113 30.55 0.72 -7.05
CA PHE A 113 29.98 1.78 -7.91
C PHE A 113 30.58 3.16 -7.59
N LEU A 114 31.08 3.34 -6.36
CA LEU A 114 31.75 4.53 -5.88
C LEU A 114 33.01 4.12 -5.12
N ASP A 115 34.12 4.80 -5.38
CA ASP A 115 35.37 4.61 -4.63
C ASP A 115 35.25 5.23 -3.23
N MET A 116 34.55 4.51 -2.35
CA MET A 116 34.31 4.92 -0.96
C MET A 116 35.51 4.69 -0.03
N LYS A 117 36.65 4.24 -0.56
CA LYS A 117 37.88 4.13 0.23
C LYS A 117 38.53 5.51 0.31
N LEU A 118 38.45 6.12 1.49
CA LEU A 118 39.22 7.32 1.82
C LEU A 118 40.71 6.96 1.92
N ASP A 119 41.45 7.27 0.87
CA ASP A 119 42.91 7.23 0.86
C ASP A 119 43.49 8.46 1.58
N LYS A 120 44.02 8.23 2.79
CA LYS A 120 44.65 9.29 3.60
C LYS A 120 45.97 9.80 3.02
N THR A 121 46.53 9.13 2.01
CA THR A 121 47.77 9.51 1.33
C THR A 121 47.53 10.23 0.00
N ALA A 122 46.28 10.26 -0.48
CA ALA A 122 45.93 10.93 -1.71
C ALA A 122 46.02 12.45 -1.57
N LYS A 123 46.78 13.09 -2.45
CA LYS A 123 46.91 14.56 -2.51
C LYS A 123 45.60 15.26 -2.91
N SER A 124 44.75 14.57 -3.66
CA SER A 124 43.43 15.05 -4.08
C SER A 124 42.55 13.89 -4.56
N TYR A 125 41.26 13.94 -4.23
CA TYR A 125 40.25 13.00 -4.74
C TYR A 125 39.64 13.46 -6.07
N TRP A 126 40.10 14.59 -6.63
CA TRP A 126 39.66 15.05 -7.93
C TRP A 126 40.04 14.04 -9.00
N MET A 127 39.04 13.45 -9.65
CA MET A 127 39.25 12.61 -10.83
C MET A 127 39.47 13.53 -12.04
N PRO A 128 40.68 13.55 -12.63
CA PRO A 128 40.94 14.39 -13.80
C PRO A 128 40.08 13.90 -14.97
N ARG A 129 39.25 14.77 -15.52
CA ARG A 129 38.49 14.47 -16.73
C ARG A 129 39.46 14.38 -17.91
N ALA A 130 39.41 13.29 -18.66
CA ALA A 130 40.21 13.15 -19.87
C ALA A 130 39.90 14.32 -20.83
N LYS A 131 40.94 15.00 -21.32
CA LYS A 131 40.79 16.07 -22.32
C LYS A 131 40.49 15.43 -23.67
N THR A 132 39.22 15.13 -23.92
CA THR A 132 38.73 14.85 -25.26
C THR A 132 38.68 16.15 -26.06
N GLN A 133 38.89 16.11 -27.38
CA GLN A 133 38.70 17.28 -28.24
C GLN A 133 37.28 17.82 -28.04
N MET A 134 37.17 19.05 -27.55
CA MET A 134 35.88 19.69 -27.33
C MET A 134 35.26 20.05 -28.68
N VAL A 135 34.18 19.37 -29.03
CA VAL A 135 33.43 19.67 -30.26
C VAL A 135 32.32 20.66 -29.91
N LYS A 136 32.00 21.58 -30.83
CA LYS A 136 30.98 22.62 -30.61
C LYS A 136 29.61 22.03 -30.20
N SER A 137 29.30 20.81 -30.66
CA SER A 137 28.09 20.05 -30.32
C SER A 137 28.00 19.64 -28.84
N ASP A 138 29.13 19.53 -28.13
CA ASP A 138 29.14 19.10 -26.73
C ASP A 138 28.56 20.18 -25.79
N TYR A 139 28.56 21.44 -26.24
CA TYR A 139 27.96 22.57 -25.52
C TYR A 139 26.44 22.62 -25.62
N GLU A 140 25.83 21.86 -26.54
CA GLU A 140 24.37 21.83 -26.71
C GLU A 140 23.68 20.84 -25.75
N ARG A 141 24.45 19.98 -25.05
CA ARG A 141 23.93 18.95 -24.12
C ARG A 141 24.51 19.10 -22.71
N GLN A 142 24.48 20.32 -22.18
CA GLN A 142 25.04 20.61 -20.86
C GLN A 142 24.12 20.26 -19.67
N PHE A 143 22.84 20.03 -19.91
CA PHE A 143 21.83 19.75 -18.88
C PHE A 143 21.15 18.40 -19.09
#